data_AF-A0A1V9VC90-F1
#
_entry.id   AF-A0A1V9VC90-F1
#
_cell.length_a   1.000
_cell.length_b   1.000
_cell.length_c   1.000
_cell.angle_alpha   90.00
_cell.angle_beta   90.00
_cell.angle_gamma   90.00
#
_symmetry.space_group_name_H-M   'P 1'
#
loop_
_entity.id
_entity.type
_entity.pdbx_description
1 polymer ?
#
loop_
_entity_poly.entity_id
_entity_poly.type
_entity_poly.pdbx_seq_one_letter_code
_entity_poly.pdbx_strand_id
1 'polypeptide(L)'
;MDYKESLLLPKTDFPMRGGLPQNEPIRYKQWDEQAVYEKMKKNRVGCESFTLHDGPPYANGNIHIGHALNKILKDIINKFHYFDGKSIRYTPGWDCHGLPI
;
A
#
# COMPACT_ATOMS: atom_id res chain seq x y z
N MET A 1 -14.75 49.30 -5.24
CA MET A 1 -15.01 48.23 -4.25
C MET A 1 -14.52 46.95 -4.88
N ASP A 2 -13.53 46.28 -4.28
CA ASP A 2 -13.06 44.98 -4.79
C ASP A 2 -13.98 43.88 -4.24
N TYR A 3 -14.74 43.22 -5.12
CA TYR A 3 -15.70 42.19 -4.76
C TYR A 3 -15.03 40.84 -4.47
N LYS A 4 -13.71 40.71 -4.69
CA LYS A 4 -12.98 39.47 -4.43
C LYS A 4 -13.05 39.04 -2.97
N GLU A 5 -13.10 39.99 -2.04
CA GLU A 5 -13.16 39.72 -0.60
C GLU A 5 -14.54 39.31 -0.10
N SER A 6 -15.61 39.57 -0.86
CA SER A 6 -16.97 39.14 -0.51
C SER A 6 -17.30 37.71 -0.98
N LEU A 7 -16.38 37.06 -1.72
CA LEU A 7 -16.58 35.72 -2.27
C LEU A 7 -15.99 34.63 -1.35
N LEU A 8 -16.78 33.60 -1.07
CA LEU A 8 -16.36 32.41 -0.34
C LEU A 8 -15.70 31.39 -1.29
N LEU A 9 -14.47 31.68 -1.70
CA LEU A 9 -13.70 30.80 -2.59
C LEU A 9 -13.10 29.61 -1.82
N PRO A 10 -13.01 28.41 -2.44
CA PRO A 10 -12.31 27.27 -1.84
C PRO A 10 -10.84 27.61 -1.57
N LYS A 11 -10.38 27.27 -0.36
CA LYS A 11 -8.98 27.40 0.07
C LYS A 11 -8.49 26.04 0.53
N THR A 12 -7.33 25.63 0.04
CA THR A 12 -6.70 24.38 0.45
C THR A 12 -5.19 24.49 0.30
N ASP A 13 -4.47 23.91 1.25
CA ASP A 13 -3.02 23.70 1.15
C ASP A 13 -2.69 22.45 0.33
N PHE A 14 -3.71 21.69 -0.09
CA PHE A 14 -3.53 20.50 -0.92
C PHE A 14 -3.01 20.90 -2.31
N PRO A 15 -1.81 20.43 -2.70
CA PRO A 15 -1.22 20.83 -3.96
C PRO A 15 -2.00 20.24 -5.14
N MET A 16 -2.23 21.06 -6.17
CA MET A 16 -2.90 20.61 -7.39
C MET A 16 -2.08 19.56 -8.16
N ARG A 17 -0.74 19.61 -8.06
CA ARG A 17 0.18 18.62 -8.64
C ARG A 17 0.63 17.66 -7.56
N GLY A 18 0.60 16.36 -7.85
CA GLY A 18 0.86 15.32 -6.85
C GLY A 18 2.32 15.24 -6.35
N GLY A 19 3.32 15.49 -7.22
CA GLY A 19 4.74 15.36 -6.83
C GLY A 19 5.09 13.97 -6.27
N LEU A 20 4.47 12.92 -6.83
CA LEU A 20 4.48 11.57 -6.25
C LEU A 20 5.89 10.97 -6.04
N PRO A 21 6.86 11.11 -6.97
CA PRO A 21 8.20 10.57 -6.76
C PRO A 21 8.91 11.13 -5.51
N GLN A 22 8.55 12.33 -5.07
CA GLN A 22 9.09 12.95 -3.85
C GLN A 22 8.22 12.64 -2.62
N ASN A 23 6.90 12.67 -2.78
CA ASN A 23 5.95 12.56 -1.67
C ASN A 23 5.69 11.13 -1.20
N GLU A 24 5.72 10.14 -2.10
CA GLU A 24 5.47 8.74 -1.74
C GLU A 24 6.54 8.14 -0.81
N PRO A 25 7.86 8.34 -1.05
CA PRO A 25 8.89 7.84 -0.12
C PRO A 25 8.73 8.40 1.30
N ILE A 26 8.36 9.68 1.43
CA ILE A 26 8.11 10.33 2.73
C ILE A 26 6.93 9.65 3.43
N ARG A 27 5.84 9.39 2.69
CA ARG A 27 4.66 8.73 3.22
C ARG A 27 4.95 7.28 3.66
N TYR A 28 5.68 6.51 2.86
CA TYR A 28 6.04 5.14 3.22
C TYR A 28 6.93 5.09 4.46
N LYS A 29 7.87 6.02 4.59
CA LYS A 29 8.70 6.17 5.80
C LYS A 29 7.84 6.46 7.03
N GLN A 30 6.87 7.38 6.93
CA GLN A 30 5.93 7.67 8.01
C GLN A 30 5.11 6.43 8.41
N TRP A 31 4.66 5.63 7.45
CA TRP A 31 3.91 4.40 7.74
C TRP A 31 4.75 3.36 8.48
N ASP A 32 6.02 3.23 8.10
CA ASP A 32 6.98 2.34 8.77
C ASP A 32 7.27 2.81 10.20
N GLU A 33 7.61 4.08 10.38
CA GLU A 33 7.85 4.70 11.71
C GLU A 33 6.64 4.58 12.63
N GLN A 34 5.43 4.68 12.07
CA GLN A 34 4.19 4.55 12.82
C GLN A 34 3.73 3.10 13.00
N ALA A 35 4.47 2.12 12.48
CA ALA A 35 4.12 0.69 12.47
C ALA A 35 2.68 0.44 12.00
N VAL A 36 2.26 1.09 10.91
CA VAL A 36 0.87 1.07 10.41
C VAL A 36 0.39 -0.35 10.16
N TYR A 37 1.23 -1.21 9.59
CA TYR A 37 0.85 -2.60 9.32
C TYR A 37 0.54 -3.40 10.61
N GLU A 38 1.32 -3.20 11.67
CA GLU A 38 1.08 -3.85 12.96
C GLU A 38 -0.18 -3.30 13.65
N LYS A 39 -0.45 -1.99 13.52
CA LYS A 39 -1.72 -1.39 13.96
C LYS A 39 -2.90 -1.99 13.21
N MET A 40 -2.79 -2.17 11.90
CA MET A 40 -3.83 -2.80 11.08
C MET A 40 -4.15 -4.22 11.56
N LYS A 41 -3.12 -5.04 11.82
CA LYS A 41 -3.30 -6.39 12.37
C LYS A 41 -3.99 -6.38 13.74
N LYS A 42 -3.54 -5.52 14.65
CA LYS A 42 -4.13 -5.38 16.00
C LYS A 42 -5.61 -5.01 15.95
N ASN A 43 -6.00 -4.15 15.01
CA ASN A 43 -7.39 -3.71 14.83
C ASN A 43 -8.35 -4.81 14.32
N ARG A 44 -7.83 -5.97 13.90
CA ARG A 44 -8.60 -7.07 13.33
C ARG A 44 -8.43 -8.40 14.08
N VAL A 45 -7.91 -8.37 15.31
CA VAL A 45 -7.82 -9.58 16.15
C VAL A 45 -9.22 -10.09 16.46
N GLY A 46 -9.46 -11.39 16.20
CA GLY A 46 -10.76 -12.04 16.43
C GLY A 46 -11.79 -11.87 15.30
N CYS A 47 -11.50 -11.08 14.26
CA CYS A 47 -12.36 -10.98 13.07
C CYS A 47 -12.22 -12.21 12.16
N GLU A 48 -13.18 -12.39 11.25
CA GLU A 48 -13.09 -13.39 10.18
C GLU A 48 -11.78 -13.23 9.39
N SER A 49 -11.06 -14.33 9.16
CA SER A 49 -9.75 -14.29 8.49
C SER A 49 -9.90 -14.43 6.97
N PHE A 50 -9.17 -13.60 6.23
CA PHE A 50 -8.90 -13.79 4.80
C PHE A 50 -7.40 -14.02 4.58
N THR A 51 -7.06 -15.11 3.89
CA THR A 51 -5.67 -15.47 3.60
C THR A 51 -5.44 -15.47 2.09
N LEU A 52 -4.46 -14.68 1.64
CA LEU A 52 -3.97 -14.71 0.27
C LEU A 52 -2.56 -15.29 0.28
N HIS A 53 -2.39 -16.50 -0.26
CA HIS A 53 -1.08 -17.14 -0.36
C HIS A 53 -0.29 -16.54 -1.52
N ASP A 54 0.92 -16.06 -1.24
CA ASP A 54 1.78 -15.44 -2.23
C ASP A 54 2.65 -16.49 -2.91
N GLY A 55 2.56 -16.59 -4.24
CA GLY A 55 3.51 -17.36 -5.03
C GLY A 55 4.91 -16.73 -4.91
N PRO A 56 5.94 -17.49 -4.47
CA PRO A 56 7.27 -16.95 -4.22
C PRO A 56 7.97 -16.58 -5.55
N PRO A 57 8.31 -15.30 -5.82
CA PRO A 57 9.20 -14.96 -6.91
C PRO A 57 10.59 -15.57 -6.69
N TYR A 58 11.28 -15.92 -7.78
CA TYR A 58 12.69 -16.30 -7.73
C TYR A 58 13.52 -15.17 -7.12
N ALA A 59 14.43 -15.52 -6.22
CA ALA A 59 15.37 -14.60 -5.60
C ALA A 59 16.57 -14.26 -6.52
N ASN A 60 16.35 -14.17 -7.83
CA ASN A 60 17.35 -13.75 -8.81
C ASN A 60 16.77 -12.75 -9.81
N GLY A 61 17.59 -11.78 -10.22
CA GLY A 61 17.28 -10.81 -11.25
C GLY A 61 16.51 -9.59 -10.74
N ASN A 62 16.30 -8.65 -11.65
CA ASN A 62 15.56 -7.42 -11.37
C ASN A 62 14.05 -7.63 -11.47
N ILE A 63 13.31 -6.87 -10.66
CA ILE A 63 11.85 -6.79 -10.74
C ILE A 63 11.45 -6.15 -12.09
N HIS A 64 10.76 -6.92 -12.93
CA HIS A 64 10.08 -6.42 -14.13
C HIS A 64 8.60 -6.05 -13.88
N ILE A 65 7.94 -5.41 -14.85
CA ILE A 65 6.55 -4.93 -14.73
C ILE A 65 5.53 -6.00 -14.33
N GLY A 66 5.73 -7.26 -14.74
CA GLY A 66 4.89 -8.39 -14.31
C GLY A 66 4.85 -8.60 -12.79
N HIS A 67 5.97 -8.36 -12.09
CA HIS A 67 5.99 -8.40 -10.62
C HIS A 67 5.17 -7.27 -10.01
N ALA A 68 5.32 -6.06 -10.55
CA ALA A 68 4.55 -4.90 -10.10
C ALA A 68 3.04 -5.14 -10.27
N LEU A 69 2.62 -5.60 -11.46
CA LEU A 69 1.24 -5.96 -11.73
C LEU A 69 0.72 -7.00 -10.72
N ASN A 70 1.46 -8.08 -10.52
CA ASN A 70 1.07 -9.15 -9.60
C ASN A 70 0.91 -8.65 -8.15
N LYS A 71 1.88 -7.90 -7.64
CA LYS A 71 1.89 -7.41 -6.26
C LYS A 71 0.84 -6.34 -6.01
N ILE A 72 0.62 -5.44 -6.97
CA ILE A 72 -0.42 -4.40 -6.86
C ILE A 72 -1.81 -5.04 -6.82
N LEU A 73 -2.10 -6.02 -7.68
CA LEU A 73 -3.40 -6.71 -7.66
C LEU A 73 -3.64 -7.45 -6.34
N LYS A 74 -2.62 -8.15 -5.82
CA LYS A 74 -2.69 -8.82 -4.51
C LYS A 74 -2.94 -7.83 -3.38
N ASP A 75 -2.27 -6.67 -3.39
CA ASP A 75 -2.46 -5.61 -2.41
C ASP A 75 -3.87 -5.02 -2.46
N ILE A 76 -4.43 -4.79 -3.66
CA ILE A 76 -5.83 -4.34 -3.83
C ILE A 76 -6.81 -5.33 -3.19
N ILE A 77 -6.67 -6.63 -3.47
CA ILE A 77 -7.55 -7.68 -2.92
C ILE A 77 -7.43 -7.74 -1.39
N ASN A 78 -6.20 -7.72 -0.86
CA ASN A 78 -5.96 -7.72 0.57
C ASN A 78 -6.57 -6.49 1.26
N LYS A 79 -6.38 -5.30 0.70
CA LYS A 79 -6.95 -4.05 1.23
C LYS A 79 -8.48 -4.06 1.17
N PHE A 80 -9.06 -4.54 0.08
CA PHE A 80 -10.51 -4.70 -0.04
C PHE A 80 -11.07 -5.52 1.13
N HIS A 81 -10.54 -6.72 1.36
CA HIS A 81 -10.99 -7.56 2.48
C HIS A 81 -10.70 -6.95 3.87
N TYR A 82 -9.59 -6.21 4.02
CA TYR A 82 -9.27 -5.54 5.28
C TYR A 82 -10.31 -4.45 5.63
N PHE A 83 -10.67 -3.64 4.62
CA PHE A 83 -11.67 -2.59 4.76
C PHE A 83 -13.09 -3.15 4.85
N ASP A 84 -13.34 -4.34 4.30
CA ASP A 84 -14.56 -5.14 4.51
C ASP A 84 -14.65 -5.80 5.91
N GLY A 85 -13.65 -5.56 6.78
CA GLY A 85 -13.70 -5.97 8.19
C GLY A 85 -12.97 -7.26 8.52
N LYS A 86 -12.29 -7.88 7.55
CA LYS A 86 -11.58 -9.15 7.76
C LYS A 86 -10.16 -8.94 8.29
N SER A 87 -9.64 -9.95 8.98
CA SER A 87 -8.23 -10.06 9.37
C SER A 87 -7.43 -10.63 8.21
N ILE A 88 -6.39 -9.92 7.75
CA ILE A 88 -5.62 -10.31 6.57
C ILE A 88 -4.36 -11.08 6.95
N ARG A 89 -4.17 -12.23 6.31
CA ARG A 89 -2.90 -12.96 6.28
C ARG A 89 -2.32 -12.97 4.87
N TYR A 90 -1.30 -12.14 4.67
CA TYR A 90 -0.50 -12.09 3.45
C TYR A 90 0.97 -12.11 3.84
N THR A 91 1.68 -13.16 3.41
CA THR A 91 3.11 -13.35 3.69
C THR A 91 3.82 -13.50 2.36
N PRO A 92 4.66 -12.55 1.94
CA PRO A 92 5.47 -12.72 0.75
C PRO A 92 6.50 -13.84 0.94
N GLY A 93 6.76 -14.59 -0.12
CA GLY A 93 7.78 -15.64 -0.15
C GLY A 93 8.86 -15.35 -1.18
N TRP A 94 9.93 -16.15 -1.17
CA TRP A 94 10.98 -16.14 -2.19
C TRP A 94 11.39 -17.58 -2.50
N ASP A 95 11.62 -17.86 -3.78
CA ASP A 95 12.16 -19.13 -4.24
C ASP A 95 13.68 -19.00 -4.37
N CYS A 96 14.39 -19.70 -3.50
CA CYS A 96 15.83 -19.57 -3.28
C CYS A 96 16.60 -20.86 -3.61
N HIS A 97 16.01 -21.79 -4.38
CA HIS A 97 16.72 -22.95 -4.91
C HIS A 97 16.65 -23.01 -6.44
N GLY A 98 17.47 -23.88 -7.03
CA GLY A 98 17.52 -24.15 -8.48
C GLY A 98 18.80 -23.65 -9.15
N LEU A 99 19.10 -24.23 -10.31
CA LEU A 99 20.28 -23.90 -11.12
C LEU A 99 20.40 -22.41 -11.53
N PRO A 100 19.30 -21.63 -11.69
CA PRO A 100 19.40 -20.22 -12.02
C PRO A 100 19.94 -19.29 -10.92
N ILE A 101 20.28 -19.79 -9.73
CA ILE A 101 20.82 -18.97 -8.62
C ILE A 101 22.32 -18.75 -8.76
#